data_AF-A0A7W7VAT9-F1
#
_entry.id   AF-A0A7W7VAT9-F1
#
_cell.length_a   1.000
_cell.length_b   1.000
_cell.length_c   1.000
_cell.angle_alpha   90.00
_cell.angle_beta   90.00
_cell.angle_gamma   90.00
#
_symmetry.space_group_name_H-M   'P 1'
#
loop_
_entity.id
_entity.type
_entity.pdbx_description
1 polymer ?
#
loop_
_entity_poly.entity_id
_entity_poly.type
_entity_poly.pdbx_seq_one_letter_code
_entity_poly.pdbx_strand_id
1 'polypeptide(L)' 'MPQAIDALRIHETIPDHRWPDRTQVVSYIGDACVVQGSSDFGVGDLSRVRGLFPGRYVTLDGDVITVWPSPRQEE' A
#
# COMPACT_ATOMS: atom_id res chain seq x y z
N MET A 1 9.50 27.99 -1.62
CA MET A 1 9.69 26.53 -1.64
C MET A 1 8.81 25.94 -0.53
N PRO A 2 7.60 25.44 -0.80
CA PRO A 2 6.79 24.76 0.23
C PRO A 2 6.51 23.30 -0.21
N GLN A 3 6.49 22.25 0.61
CA GLN A 3 6.78 22.03 2.03
C GLN A 3 7.26 20.57 2.14
N ALA A 4 8.17 20.31 3.08
CA ALA A 4 8.46 18.97 3.55
C ALA A 4 7.21 18.42 4.26
N ILE A 5 6.57 17.41 3.66
CA ILE A 5 5.62 16.54 4.35
C ILE A 5 6.42 15.56 5.21
N ASP A 6 6.74 16.02 6.41
CA ASP A 6 7.08 15.15 7.53
C ASP A 6 5.75 14.64 8.12
N ALA A 7 5.33 13.45 7.72
CA ALA A 7 4.20 12.77 8.32
C ALA A 7 4.50 11.26 8.42
N LEU A 8 5.07 10.92 9.58
CA LEU A 8 5.04 9.61 10.22
C LEU A 8 5.56 8.42 9.39
N ARG A 9 6.89 8.32 9.31
CA ARG A 9 7.58 7.12 8.85
C ARG A 9 7.42 6.01 9.92
N ILE A 10 6.26 5.34 9.94
CA ILE A 10 6.11 4.10 10.67
C ILE A 10 7.01 3.10 9.94
N HIS A 11 8.21 2.88 10.47
CA HIS A 11 9.04 1.73 10.14
C HIS A 11 8.37 0.49 10.76
N GLU A 12 7.14 0.19 10.36
CA GLU A 12 6.70 -1.19 10.42
C GLU A 12 7.62 -1.88 9.43
N THR A 13 8.36 -2.88 9.90
CA THR A 13 9.28 -3.68 9.09
C THR A 13 8.49 -4.16 7.89
N ILE A 14 8.51 -3.39 6.78
CA ILE A 14 7.96 -3.81 5.51
C ILE A 14 8.72 -5.10 5.30
N PRO A 15 8.04 -6.27 5.35
CA PRO A 15 8.76 -7.51 5.20
C PRO A 15 9.45 -7.42 3.83
N ASP A 16 10.53 -8.16 3.60
CA ASP A 16 11.28 -8.15 2.34
C ASP A 16 10.38 -8.64 1.18
N HIS A 17 9.41 -7.79 0.84
CA HIS A 17 8.23 -8.06 0.08
C HIS A 17 8.52 -7.38 -1.23
N ARG A 18 8.71 -8.23 -2.23
CA ARG A 18 8.92 -7.79 -3.59
C ARG A 18 7.65 -7.09 -4.06
N TRP A 19 7.59 -5.78 -3.81
CA TRP A 19 6.58 -4.91 -4.36
C TRP A 19 6.53 -5.07 -5.88
N PRO A 20 5.39 -4.75 -6.51
CA PRO A 20 5.34 -4.63 -7.95
C PRO A 20 6.48 -3.75 -8.48
N ASP A 21 7.08 -4.12 -9.60
CA ASP A 21 8.28 -3.48 -10.13
C ASP A 21 8.08 -1.98 -10.46
N ARG A 22 6.82 -1.53 -10.55
CA ARG A 22 6.44 -0.14 -10.80
C ARG A 22 6.21 0.69 -9.54
N THR A 23 6.25 0.09 -8.36
CA THR A 23 6.03 0.81 -7.09
C THR A 23 7.12 1.87 -6.90
N GLN A 24 6.68 3.13 -6.75
CA GLN A 24 7.56 4.26 -6.45
C GLN A 24 7.48 4.67 -4.99
N VAL A 25 6.27 4.70 -4.45
CA VAL A 25 6.02 5.21 -3.11
C VAL A 25 5.10 4.24 -2.37
N VAL A 26 5.40 4.00 -1.10
CA VAL A 26 4.53 3.31 -0.17
C VAL A 26 4.32 4.24 1.02
N SER A 27 3.06 4.53 1.30
CA SER A 27 2.63 5.45 2.36
C SER A 27 1.65 4.75 3.27
N TYR A 28 1.76 4.98 4.58
CA TYR A 28 0.82 4.46 5.56
C TYR A 28 -0.05 5.60 6.08
N ILE A 29 -1.36 5.49 5.92
CA ILE A 29 -2.35 6.47 6.39
C ILE A 29 -3.20 5.78 7.45
N GLY A 30 -2.83 5.95 8.72
CA GLY A 30 -3.36 5.11 9.80
C GLY A 30 -2.93 3.66 9.62
N ASP A 31 -3.88 2.73 9.64
CA ASP A 31 -3.65 1.30 9.34
C ASP A 31 -3.80 0.95 7.84
N ALA A 32 -4.13 1.93 6.98
CA ALA A 32 -4.18 1.72 5.54
C ALA A 32 -2.79 1.86 4.92
N CYS A 33 -2.44 0.98 3.99
CA CYS A 33 -1.22 1.06 3.20
C CYS A 33 -1.57 1.46 1.77
N VAL A 34 -1.05 2.59 1.31
CA VAL A 34 -1.25 3.13 -0.03
C VAL A 34 0.05 2.97 -0.81
N VAL A 35 -0.04 2.31 -1.94
CA VAL A 35 1.09 2.03 -2.85
C VAL A 35 0.85 2.81 -4.12
N GLN A 36 1.78 3.68 -4.48
CA GLN A 36 1.72 4.45 -5.72
C GLN A 36 2.77 3.95 -6.72
N GLY A 37 2.34 3.75 -7.95
CA GLY A 37 3.15 3.31 -9.07
C GLY A 37 3.62 4.46 -9.93
N SER A 38 4.65 4.22 -10.74
CA SER A 38 5.07 5.16 -11.80
C SER A 38 4.09 5.21 -12.99
N SER A 39 3.14 4.28 -13.05
CA SER A 39 2.13 4.11 -14.10
C SER A 39 1.01 3.24 -13.55
N ASP A 40 -0.11 3.15 -14.27
CA ASP A 40 -1.22 2.28 -13.89
C ASP A 40 -0.77 0.85 -13.55
N PHE A 41 -1.29 0.39 -12.42
CA PHE A 41 -1.16 -0.98 -11.97
C PHE A 41 -2.20 -1.85 -12.65
N GLY A 42 -1.79 -3.07 -12.99
CA GLY A 42 -2.67 -4.08 -13.54
C GLY A 42 -3.21 -5.03 -12.47
N VAL A 43 -4.06 -5.95 -12.92
CA VAL A 43 -4.59 -7.04 -12.09
C VAL A 43 -3.48 -7.92 -11.51
N GLY A 44 -2.35 -8.05 -12.22
CA GLY A 44 -1.17 -8.79 -11.74
C GLY A 44 -0.53 -8.12 -10.52
N ASP A 45 -0.38 -6.80 -10.56
CA ASP A 45 0.16 -6.01 -9.46
C ASP A 45 -0.76 -6.03 -8.25
N LEU A 46 -2.08 -5.88 -8.49
CA LEU A 46 -3.11 -6.04 -7.45
C LEU A 46 -3.05 -7.42 -6.79
N SER A 47 -2.92 -8.49 -7.58
CA SER A 47 -2.84 -9.87 -7.06
C SER A 47 -1.60 -10.08 -6.22
N ARG A 48 -0.47 -9.46 -6.61
CA ARG A 48 0.78 -9.49 -5.85
C ARG A 48 0.62 -8.78 -4.51
N VAL A 49 0.09 -7.56 -4.49
CA VAL A 49 -0.17 -6.82 -3.25
C VAL A 49 -1.17 -7.56 -2.35
N ARG A 50 -2.22 -8.13 -2.92
CA ARG A 50 -3.19 -8.94 -2.15
C ARG A 50 -2.57 -10.19 -1.54
N GLY A 51 -1.55 -10.76 -2.18
CA GLY A 51 -0.75 -11.85 -1.62
C GLY A 51 0.12 -11.44 -0.43
N LEU A 52 0.58 -10.19 -0.39
CA LEU A 52 1.35 -9.63 0.74
C LEU A 52 0.47 -9.36 1.97
N PHE A 53 -0.81 -9.05 1.75
CA PHE A 53 -1.76 -8.73 2.82
C PHE A 53 -2.93 -9.73 2.84
N PRO A 54 -2.69 -11.00 3.22
CA PRO A 54 -3.74 -12.00 3.28
C PRO A 54 -4.84 -11.57 4.27
N GLY A 55 -6.09 -11.65 3.82
CA GLY A 55 -7.25 -11.29 4.65
C GLY A 55 -7.53 -9.78 4.76
N ARG A 56 -6.70 -8.92 4.15
CA ARG A 56 -7.00 -7.49 4.02
C ARG A 56 -7.72 -7.19 2.73
N TYR A 57 -8.54 -6.15 2.74
CA TYR A 57 -9.21 -5.66 1.54
C TYR A 57 -8.23 -4.79 0.75
N VAL A 58 -8.08 -5.05 -0.55
CA VAL A 58 -7.16 -4.34 -1.43
C VAL A 58 -7.92 -3.82 -2.63
N THR A 59 -7.83 -2.51 -2.88
CA THR A 59 -8.44 -1.83 -4.02
C THR A 59 -7.39 -1.31 -4.97
N LEU A 60 -7.70 -1.32 -6.26
CA LEU A 60 -6.88 -0.77 -7.33
C LEU A 60 -7.61 0.42 -7.95
N ASP A 61 -6.93 1.55 -8.03
CA ASP A 61 -7.37 2.80 -8.66
C ASP A 61 -6.23 3.33 -9.54
N GLY A 62 -6.22 2.94 -10.81
CA GLY A 62 -5.18 3.35 -11.78
C GLY A 62 -3.76 3.02 -11.31
N ASP A 63 -2.94 4.04 -11.02
CA ASP A 63 -1.58 3.92 -10.49
C ASP A 63 -1.51 3.79 -8.96
N VAL A 64 -2.64 3.67 -8.26
CA VAL A 64 -2.70 3.58 -6.80
C VAL A 64 -3.33 2.26 -6.38
N ILE A 65 -2.66 1.53 -5.49
CA ILE A 65 -3.21 0.38 -4.79
C ILE A 65 -3.38 0.74 -3.32
N THR A 66 -4.60 0.63 -2.80
CA THR A 66 -4.90 0.88 -1.40
C THR A 66 -5.24 -0.43 -0.70
N VAL A 67 -4.45 -0.76 0.31
CA VAL A 67 -4.69 -1.85 1.25
C VAL A 67 -5.38 -1.24 2.46
N TRP A 68 -6.60 -1.66 2.70
CA TRP A 68 -7.40 -1.19 3.81
C TRP A 68 -7.04 -1.93 5.10
N PRO A 69 -7.22 -1.30 6.27
CA PRO A 69 -7.11 -1.98 7.54
C PRO A 69 -8.02 -3.20 7.57
N SER A 70 -7.60 -4.26 8.27
CA SER A 70 -8.53 -5.33 8.61
C SER A 70 -9.70 -4.71 9.39
N PRO A 71 -10.96 -5.06 9.11
CA PRO A 71 -12.05 -4.69 10.00
C PRO A 71 -11.67 -5.25 11.37
N ARG A 72 -11.46 -4.37 12.34
CA ARG A 72 -11.22 -4.77 13.72
C ARG A 72 -12.36 -5.71 14.08
N GLN A 73 -12.04 -6.97 14.33
CA GLN A 73 -13.02 -7.87 14.94
C GLN A 73 -13.23 -7.30 16.34
N GLU A 74 -14.25 -6.46 16.49
CA GLU A 74 -14.81 -6.12 17.78
C GLU A 74 -15.39 -7.42 18.35
N GLU A 75 -14.61 -8.08 19.19
CA GLU A 75 -15.08 -9.06 20.17
C GLU A 75 -15.50 -8.35 21.46
#